data_AF-A0A9W6CF50-F1
#
_entry.id   AF-A0A9W6CF50-F1
#
_cell.length_a   1.000
_cell.length_b   1.000
_cell.length_c   1.000
_cell.angle_alpha   90.00
_cell.angle_beta   90.00
_cell.angle_gamma   90.00
#
_symmetry.space_group_name_H-M   'P 1'
#
loop_
_entity.id
_entity.type
_entity.pdbx_description
1 polymer ?
#
loop_
_entity_poly.entity_id
_entity_poly.type
_entity_poly.pdbx_seq_one_letter_code
_entity_poly.pdbx_strand_id
1 'polypeptide(L)'
;MNPNIPVPNDIPLPMPAPEPVLVAVLIVFFLMHIAFVNFMVGGALLSFIYEVRGLRQKRYDHLAYEIASTITANKSIAVVLGVGPLLAINTLYTVYFYTANALTGALWVSIIPLVVIAFVLTYVHKYLWHRMEGMKALHLAISGVACLLFLFIPLIFLANVNLMLFPEKWGSVHGFLSTLALPNVLPRYAHFVLACPAMVGLFLVWLFRRRSDAEIAETGFSRAELIRLGYRWAFWPTMAQFLVGPVALFTLPHTSGSQAGAFGLFGFSILVSLALCVVMIREIRGPDGAIGRMFGLAASLMLVVVVLMGAGRHLYREAAVSEHRDMVRAKTLDYMRKAEEARRQAASATAATVK
;
A
#
# COMPACT_ATOMS: atom_id res chain seq x y z
N MET A 1 -19.39 -7.26 26.76
CA MET A 1 -18.04 -7.71 26.38
C MET A 1 -18.15 -9.13 25.84
N ASN A 2 -17.56 -9.40 24.67
CA ASN A 2 -17.64 -10.72 24.04
C ASN A 2 -16.60 -11.65 24.70
N PRO A 3 -17.01 -12.69 25.46
CA PRO A 3 -16.09 -13.53 26.25
C PRO A 3 -15.10 -14.36 25.43
N ASN A 4 -15.20 -14.34 24.09
CA ASN A 4 -14.40 -15.16 23.17
C ASN A 4 -13.28 -14.40 22.45
N ILE A 5 -12.97 -13.14 22.80
CA ILE A 5 -11.87 -12.41 22.16
C ILE A 5 -10.53 -12.94 22.68
N PRO A 6 -9.63 -13.45 21.83
CA PRO A 6 -8.32 -13.93 22.28
C PRO A 6 -7.46 -12.75 22.77
N VAL A 7 -7.17 -12.70 24.07
CA VAL A 7 -6.28 -11.69 24.66
C VAL A 7 -4.93 -12.35 24.99
N PRO A 8 -3.91 -12.26 24.11
CA PRO A 8 -2.58 -12.80 24.40
C PRO A 8 -1.85 -11.95 25.45
N ASN A 9 -0.81 -12.53 26.07
CA ASN A 9 0.14 -11.77 26.88
C ASN A 9 1.16 -11.10 25.95
N ASP A 10 1.52 -9.86 26.24
CA ASP A 10 2.63 -9.18 25.58
C ASP A 10 3.95 -9.49 26.30
N ILE A 11 5.07 -9.24 25.62
CA ILE A 11 6.41 -9.28 26.23
C ILE A 11 6.86 -7.82 26.38
N PRO A 12 6.90 -7.27 27.60
CA PRO A 12 7.18 -5.86 27.85
C PRO A 12 8.68 -5.57 27.71
N LEU A 13 9.15 -5.55 26.47
CA LEU A 13 10.50 -5.14 26.14
C LEU A 13 10.56 -3.60 26.02
N PRO A 14 11.67 -2.98 26.45
CA PRO A 14 11.86 -1.55 26.22
C PRO A 14 11.85 -1.27 24.72
N MET A 15 11.16 -0.21 24.32
CA MET A 15 11.15 0.21 22.91
C MET A 15 12.55 0.66 22.49
N PRO A 16 12.98 0.35 21.25
CA PRO A 16 14.31 0.73 20.75
C PRO A 16 14.46 2.25 20.52
N ALA A 17 13.34 2.98 20.47
CA ALA A 17 13.29 4.43 20.31
C ALA A 17 11.99 4.99 20.95
N PRO A 18 11.89 6.30 21.18
CA PRO A 18 10.67 6.92 21.66
C PRO A 18 9.48 6.67 20.72
N GLU A 19 8.30 6.39 21.30
CA GLU A 19 7.08 6.07 20.55
C GLU A 19 6.73 7.09 19.45
N PRO A 20 6.79 8.42 19.68
CA PRO A 20 6.45 9.39 18.63
C PRO A 20 7.39 9.31 17.43
N VAL A 21 8.66 8.97 17.64
CA VAL A 21 9.65 8.79 16.57
C VAL A 21 9.29 7.56 15.74
N LEU A 22 8.96 6.45 16.38
CA LEU A 22 8.54 5.23 15.69
C LEU A 22 7.25 5.45 14.88
N VAL A 23 6.29 6.20 15.43
CA VAL A 23 5.04 6.55 14.72
C VAL A 23 5.33 7.44 13.51
N ALA A 24 6.21 8.43 13.67
CA ALA A 24 6.62 9.30 12.57
C ALA A 24 7.33 8.50 11.45
N VAL A 25 8.27 7.62 11.82
CA VAL A 25 8.94 6.70 10.87
C VAL A 25 7.91 5.85 10.15
N LEU A 26 6.97 5.24 10.89
CA LEU A 26 5.92 4.40 10.32
C LEU A 26 5.08 5.17 9.30
N ILE A 27 4.59 6.36 9.63
CA ILE A 27 3.70 7.13 8.74
C ILE A 27 4.48 7.67 7.54
N VAL A 28 5.59 8.36 7.76
CA VAL A 28 6.34 9.07 6.71
C VAL A 28 6.94 8.09 5.72
N PHE A 29 7.64 7.04 6.19
CA PHE A 29 8.20 6.05 5.27
C PHE A 29 7.12 5.24 4.58
N PHE A 30 6.00 4.93 5.24
CA PHE A 30 4.91 4.21 4.59
C PHE A 30 4.27 5.03 3.47
N LEU A 31 4.07 6.33 3.68
CA LEU A 31 3.55 7.22 2.64
C LEU A 31 4.51 7.32 1.44
N MET A 32 5.81 7.40 1.68
CA MET A 32 6.79 7.38 0.59
C MET A 32 6.81 6.01 -0.11
N HIS A 33 6.87 4.92 0.66
CA HIS A 33 6.84 3.54 0.16
C HIS A 33 5.63 3.29 -0.75
N ILE A 34 4.41 3.60 -0.27
CA ILE A 34 3.17 3.31 -1.01
C ILE A 34 3.08 4.14 -2.30
N ALA A 35 3.65 5.34 -2.34
CA ALA A 35 3.72 6.14 -3.57
C ALA A 35 4.54 5.41 -4.65
N PHE A 36 5.73 4.91 -4.30
CA PHE A 36 6.57 4.16 -5.25
C PHE A 36 5.99 2.78 -5.59
N VAL A 37 5.30 2.13 -4.66
CA VAL A 37 4.53 0.92 -4.96
C VAL A 37 3.43 1.23 -5.98
N ASN A 38 2.67 2.31 -5.82
CA ASN A 38 1.65 2.71 -6.79
C ASN A 38 2.25 3.00 -8.18
N PHE A 39 3.42 3.66 -8.24
CA PHE A 39 4.12 3.89 -9.51
C PHE A 39 4.61 2.59 -10.15
N MET A 40 5.13 1.65 -9.35
CA MET A 40 5.60 0.34 -9.82
C MET A 40 4.45 -0.53 -10.33
N VAL A 41 3.40 -0.71 -9.53
CA VAL A 41 2.23 -1.54 -9.88
C VAL A 41 1.44 -0.92 -11.03
N GLY A 42 1.18 0.40 -10.94
CA GLY A 42 0.53 1.15 -12.01
C GLY A 42 1.34 1.15 -13.30
N GLY A 43 2.66 1.29 -13.21
CA GLY A 43 3.57 1.22 -14.36
C GLY A 43 3.54 -0.15 -15.02
N ALA A 44 3.55 -1.24 -14.24
CA ALA A 44 3.45 -2.60 -14.76
C ALA A 44 2.10 -2.85 -15.47
N LEU A 45 0.99 -2.40 -14.87
CA LEU A 45 -0.34 -2.48 -15.47
C LEU A 45 -0.40 -1.72 -16.80
N LEU A 46 0.02 -0.46 -16.81
CA LEU A 46 -0.05 0.36 -18.02
C LEU A 46 0.91 -0.15 -19.10
N SER A 47 2.13 -0.55 -18.73
CA SER A 47 3.08 -1.14 -19.67
C SER A 47 2.48 -2.38 -20.34
N PHE A 48 1.92 -3.32 -19.57
CA PHE A 48 1.23 -4.49 -20.12
C PHE A 48 0.07 -4.09 -21.05
N ILE A 49 -0.82 -3.18 -20.62
CA ILE A 49 -1.96 -2.73 -21.43
C ILE A 49 -1.52 -2.11 -22.76
N TYR A 50 -0.48 -1.28 -22.74
CA TYR A 50 0.02 -0.63 -23.95
C TYR A 50 0.82 -1.58 -24.84
N GLU A 51 1.52 -2.55 -24.27
CA GLU A 51 2.19 -3.60 -25.02
C GLU A 51 1.18 -4.47 -25.78
N VAL A 52 0.06 -4.84 -25.14
CA VAL A 52 -1.06 -5.52 -25.82
C VAL A 52 -1.60 -4.68 -26.97
N ARG A 53 -1.77 -3.36 -26.76
CA ARG A 53 -2.18 -2.43 -27.83
C ARG A 53 -1.11 -2.28 -28.93
N GLY A 54 0.16 -2.43 -28.55
CA GLY A 54 1.34 -2.42 -29.40
C GLY A 54 1.31 -3.49 -30.48
N LEU A 55 0.65 -4.63 -30.22
CA LEU A 55 0.43 -5.70 -31.19
C LEU A 55 -0.35 -5.22 -32.43
N ARG A 56 -1.22 -4.22 -32.29
CA ARG A 56 -1.99 -3.63 -33.39
C ARG A 56 -1.40 -2.32 -33.90
N GLN A 57 -0.81 -1.51 -33.03
CA GLN A 57 -0.24 -0.21 -33.38
C GLN A 57 1.13 -0.02 -32.71
N LYS A 58 2.19 -0.08 -33.51
CA LYS A 58 3.60 -0.06 -33.02
C LYS A 58 3.93 1.12 -32.10
N ARG A 59 3.32 2.31 -32.29
CA ARG A 59 3.53 3.47 -31.40
C ARG A 59 3.22 3.19 -29.92
N TYR A 60 2.25 2.32 -29.62
CA TYR A 60 1.96 1.94 -28.22
C TYR A 60 2.99 1.00 -27.62
N ASP A 61 3.72 0.23 -28.44
CA ASP A 61 4.83 -0.62 -27.96
C ASP A 61 5.98 0.25 -27.44
N HIS A 62 6.31 1.34 -28.15
CA HIS A 62 7.32 2.30 -27.69
C HIS A 62 6.89 2.99 -26.39
N LEU A 63 5.62 3.39 -26.29
CA LEU A 63 5.08 3.95 -25.05
C LEU A 63 5.14 2.93 -23.90
N ALA A 64 4.85 1.66 -24.18
CA ALA A 64 4.92 0.58 -23.19
C ALA A 64 6.35 0.38 -22.67
N TYR A 65 7.35 0.46 -23.55
CA TYR A 65 8.77 0.41 -23.21
C TYR A 65 9.19 1.58 -22.31
N GLU A 66 8.80 2.81 -22.66
CA GLU A 66 9.08 4.00 -21.84
C GLU A 66 8.51 3.86 -20.44
N ILE A 67 7.26 3.39 -20.32
CA ILE A 67 6.64 3.14 -19.01
C ILE A 67 7.37 2.02 -18.25
N ALA A 68 7.69 0.90 -18.91
CA ALA A 68 8.41 -0.22 -18.31
C ALA A 68 9.78 0.21 -17.76
N SER A 69 10.45 1.12 -18.45
CA SER A 69 11.78 1.60 -18.09
C SER A 69 11.81 2.22 -16.68
N THR A 70 10.72 2.86 -16.26
CA THR A 70 10.57 3.53 -14.97
C THR A 70 10.36 2.55 -13.80
N ILE A 71 9.79 1.36 -14.07
CA ILE A 71 9.49 0.34 -13.06
C ILE A 71 10.76 -0.07 -12.31
N THR A 72 11.89 -0.13 -13.00
CA THR A 72 13.18 -0.57 -12.41
C THR A 72 13.64 0.34 -11.27
N ALA A 73 13.53 1.66 -11.44
CA ALA A 73 13.89 2.60 -10.39
C ALA A 73 12.85 2.59 -9.26
N ASN A 74 11.57 2.62 -9.63
CA ASN A 74 10.47 2.67 -8.67
C ASN A 74 10.45 1.43 -7.75
N LYS A 75 10.70 0.23 -8.28
CA LYS A 75 10.72 -1.01 -7.47
C LYS A 75 11.83 -1.02 -6.42
N SER A 76 13.02 -0.54 -6.77
CA SER A 76 14.16 -0.49 -5.85
C SER A 76 13.93 0.50 -4.72
N ILE A 77 13.43 1.70 -5.04
CA ILE A 77 13.10 2.72 -4.04
C ILE A 77 11.96 2.24 -3.14
N ALA A 78 10.92 1.62 -3.71
CA ALA A 78 9.82 1.05 -2.95
C ALA A 78 10.33 0.05 -1.90
N VAL A 79 11.17 -0.92 -2.29
CA VAL A 79 11.66 -1.94 -1.34
C VAL A 79 12.46 -1.33 -0.19
N VAL A 80 13.39 -0.42 -0.47
CA VAL A 80 14.20 0.23 0.57
C VAL A 80 13.33 1.03 1.54
N LEU A 81 12.39 1.81 1.02
CA LEU A 81 11.46 2.59 1.84
C LEU A 81 10.48 1.70 2.64
N GLY A 82 10.24 0.46 2.20
CA GLY A 82 9.37 -0.50 2.88
C GLY A 82 9.98 -1.10 4.15
N VAL A 83 11.32 -1.09 4.28
CA VAL A 83 12.00 -1.65 5.45
C VAL A 83 11.65 -0.87 6.73
N GLY A 84 11.67 0.46 6.68
CA GLY A 84 11.38 1.32 7.84
C GLY A 84 10.00 1.06 8.47
N PRO A 85 8.90 1.10 7.70
CA PRO A 85 7.55 0.81 8.17
C PRO A 85 7.42 -0.61 8.72
N LEU A 86 8.08 -1.61 8.11
CA LEU A 86 8.07 -2.98 8.61
C LEU A 86 8.75 -3.08 9.97
N LEU A 87 9.89 -2.42 10.17
CA LEU A 87 10.55 -2.41 11.48
C LEU A 87 9.70 -1.68 12.52
N ALA A 88 9.12 -0.53 12.18
CA ALA A 88 8.32 0.26 13.10
C ALA A 88 6.98 -0.41 13.48
N ILE A 89 6.31 -1.12 12.56
CA ILE A 89 5.06 -1.82 12.89
C ILE A 89 5.31 -3.04 13.78
N ASN A 90 6.46 -3.72 13.61
CA ASN A 90 6.86 -4.84 14.46
C ASN A 90 7.16 -4.43 15.90
N THR A 91 7.52 -3.17 16.14
CA THR A 91 7.78 -2.65 17.50
C THR A 91 6.55 -2.02 18.13
N LEU A 92 5.77 -1.26 17.36
CA LEU A 92 4.59 -0.53 17.85
C LEU A 92 3.34 -1.41 18.02
N TYR A 93 3.21 -2.46 17.20
CA TYR A 93 2.02 -3.31 17.15
C TYR A 93 2.38 -4.79 17.21
N THR A 94 3.41 -5.15 17.99
CA THR A 94 4.00 -6.49 18.08
C THR A 94 2.95 -7.58 18.16
N VAL A 95 2.07 -7.52 19.18
CA VAL A 95 1.00 -8.51 19.41
C VAL A 95 0.10 -8.69 18.20
N TYR A 96 -0.32 -7.58 17.59
CA TYR A 96 -1.25 -7.59 16.46
C TYR A 96 -0.60 -8.11 15.18
N PHE A 97 0.58 -7.57 14.86
CA PHE A 97 1.29 -7.89 13.62
C PHE A 97 1.84 -9.31 13.65
N TYR A 98 2.39 -9.74 14.78
CA TYR A 98 2.85 -11.12 14.98
C TYR A 98 1.70 -12.12 14.87
N THR A 99 0.57 -11.86 15.54
CA THR A 99 -0.59 -12.78 15.48
C THR A 99 -1.13 -12.89 14.06
N ALA A 100 -1.27 -11.78 13.34
CA ALA A 100 -1.71 -11.79 11.95
C ALA A 100 -0.73 -12.56 11.04
N ASN A 101 0.58 -12.33 11.21
CA ASN A 101 1.62 -13.04 10.47
C ASN A 101 1.62 -14.54 10.77
N ALA A 102 1.42 -14.94 12.02
CA ALA A 102 1.37 -16.34 12.41
C ALA A 102 0.17 -17.06 11.75
N LEU A 103 -1.00 -16.42 11.74
CA LEU A 103 -2.22 -16.95 11.13
C LEU A 103 -2.13 -17.05 9.59
N THR A 104 -1.32 -16.20 8.94
CA THR A 104 -1.14 -16.19 7.48
C THR A 104 0.27 -16.59 7.04
N GLY A 105 1.01 -17.28 7.91
CA GLY A 105 2.47 -17.42 7.84
C GLY A 105 3.02 -17.97 6.53
N ALA A 106 2.38 -18.98 5.95
CA ALA A 106 2.83 -19.57 4.69
C ALA A 106 2.86 -18.54 3.55
N LEU A 107 1.80 -17.75 3.40
CA LEU A 107 1.72 -16.69 2.38
C LEU A 107 2.61 -15.50 2.75
N TRP A 108 2.70 -15.16 4.03
CA TRP A 108 3.58 -14.09 4.49
C TRP A 108 5.05 -14.37 4.15
N VAL A 109 5.56 -15.57 4.44
CA VAL A 109 6.94 -15.96 4.09
C VAL A 109 7.14 -16.01 2.58
N SER A 110 6.11 -16.40 1.82
CA SER A 110 6.18 -16.44 0.35
C SER A 110 6.38 -15.07 -0.32
N ILE A 111 6.15 -13.95 0.39
CA ILE A 111 6.38 -12.60 -0.15
C ILE A 111 7.81 -12.45 -0.67
N ILE A 112 8.80 -13.00 0.05
CA ILE A 112 10.22 -12.89 -0.34
C ILE A 112 10.46 -13.53 -1.73
N PRO A 113 10.21 -14.83 -1.95
CA PRO A 113 10.40 -15.42 -3.27
C PRO A 113 9.49 -14.80 -4.35
N LEU A 114 8.25 -14.42 -4.03
CA LEU A 114 7.34 -13.77 -4.99
C LEU A 114 7.90 -12.42 -5.48
N VAL A 115 8.42 -11.60 -4.57
CA VAL A 115 9.06 -10.31 -4.92
C VAL A 115 10.30 -10.55 -5.77
N VAL A 116 11.15 -11.52 -5.41
CA VAL A 116 12.35 -11.87 -6.17
C VAL A 116 11.98 -12.29 -7.60
N ILE A 117 10.99 -13.17 -7.76
CA ILE A 117 10.52 -13.62 -9.08
C ILE A 117 9.96 -12.42 -9.88
N ALA A 118 9.09 -11.60 -9.29
CA ALA A 118 8.55 -10.42 -9.97
C ALA A 118 9.66 -9.45 -10.41
N PHE A 119 10.70 -9.32 -9.59
CA PHE A 119 11.83 -8.44 -9.89
C PHE A 119 12.67 -8.99 -11.03
N VAL A 120 12.97 -10.28 -11.03
CA VAL A 120 13.68 -10.93 -12.14
C VAL A 120 12.86 -10.84 -13.42
N LEU A 121 11.56 -11.14 -13.39
CA LEU A 121 10.69 -11.05 -14.57
C LEU A 121 10.64 -9.63 -15.16
N THR A 122 10.59 -8.59 -14.32
CA THR A 122 10.65 -7.20 -14.82
C THR A 122 12.02 -6.82 -15.37
N TYR A 123 13.11 -7.40 -14.86
CA TYR A 123 14.44 -7.26 -15.47
C TYR A 123 14.48 -7.94 -16.84
N VAL A 124 14.01 -9.19 -16.92
CA VAL A 124 13.92 -9.96 -18.16
C VAL A 124 13.11 -9.18 -19.19
N HIS A 125 11.89 -8.74 -18.85
CA HIS A 125 11.01 -7.95 -19.71
C HIS A 125 11.70 -6.68 -20.25
N LYS A 126 12.29 -5.86 -19.38
CA LYS A 126 12.93 -4.60 -19.81
C LYS A 126 14.17 -4.84 -20.68
N TYR A 127 15.10 -5.68 -20.24
CA TYR A 127 16.42 -5.80 -20.88
C TYR A 127 16.42 -6.72 -22.10
N LEU A 128 15.44 -7.63 -22.21
CA LEU A 128 15.26 -8.46 -23.40
C LEU A 128 14.21 -7.88 -24.37
N TRP A 129 13.71 -6.65 -24.14
CA TRP A 129 12.66 -6.04 -24.95
C TRP A 129 12.93 -6.15 -26.46
N HIS A 130 14.09 -5.63 -26.91
CA HIS A 130 14.48 -5.65 -28.32
C HIS A 130 14.86 -7.05 -28.83
N ARG A 131 15.43 -7.90 -27.97
CA ARG A 131 15.80 -9.28 -28.33
C ARG A 131 14.60 -10.19 -28.49
N MET A 132 13.48 -9.87 -27.83
CA MET A 132 12.25 -10.65 -27.85
C MET A 132 11.17 -10.06 -28.78
N GLU A 133 11.52 -9.12 -29.65
CA GLU A 133 10.60 -8.57 -30.66
C GLU A 133 9.99 -9.68 -31.54
N GLY A 134 10.77 -10.72 -31.88
CA GLY A 134 10.30 -11.89 -32.62
C GLY A 134 9.49 -12.91 -31.81
N MET A 135 9.44 -12.78 -30.47
CA MET A 135 8.75 -13.70 -29.55
C MET A 135 7.74 -12.95 -28.68
N LYS A 136 6.92 -12.10 -29.30
CA LYS A 136 6.10 -11.13 -28.57
C LYS A 136 5.07 -11.76 -27.62
N ALA A 137 4.56 -12.96 -27.94
CA ALA A 137 3.68 -13.71 -27.04
C ALA A 137 4.35 -14.08 -25.71
N LEU A 138 5.62 -14.51 -25.74
CA LEU A 138 6.38 -14.85 -24.54
C LEU A 138 6.74 -13.58 -23.75
N HIS A 139 7.15 -12.51 -24.44
CA HIS A 139 7.45 -11.22 -23.81
C HIS A 139 6.23 -10.66 -23.06
N LEU A 140 5.05 -10.74 -23.68
CA LEU A 140 3.79 -10.35 -23.08
C LEU A 140 3.39 -11.26 -21.91
N ALA A 141 3.62 -12.58 -22.02
CA ALA A 141 3.35 -13.51 -20.92
C ALA A 141 4.21 -13.19 -19.69
N ILE A 142 5.50 -12.87 -19.87
CA ILE A 142 6.40 -12.45 -18.79
C ILE A 142 5.86 -11.17 -18.11
N SER A 143 5.48 -10.18 -18.91
CA SER A 143 4.87 -8.93 -18.43
C SER A 143 3.58 -9.19 -17.65
N GLY A 144 2.71 -10.07 -18.16
CA GLY A 144 1.47 -10.48 -17.52
C GLY A 144 1.69 -11.16 -16.17
N VAL A 145 2.62 -12.12 -16.10
CA VAL A 145 2.97 -12.79 -14.83
C VAL A 145 3.56 -11.79 -13.83
N ALA A 146 4.47 -10.91 -14.26
CA ALA A 146 5.02 -9.86 -13.40
C ALA A 146 3.93 -8.92 -12.86
N CYS A 147 2.97 -8.54 -13.70
CA CYS A 147 1.83 -7.73 -13.32
C CYS A 147 0.93 -8.43 -12.28
N LEU A 148 0.62 -9.71 -12.49
CA LEU A 148 -0.15 -10.52 -11.54
C LEU A 148 0.55 -10.62 -10.19
N LEU A 149 1.87 -10.83 -10.17
CA LEU A 149 2.65 -10.87 -8.93
C LEU A 149 2.62 -9.51 -8.21
N PHE A 150 2.79 -8.41 -8.93
CA PHE A 150 2.71 -7.05 -8.36
C PHE A 150 1.32 -6.65 -7.88
N LEU A 151 0.25 -7.28 -8.39
CA LEU A 151 -1.08 -7.17 -7.80
C LEU A 151 -1.22 -8.06 -6.55
N PHE A 152 -0.71 -9.28 -6.61
CA PHE A 152 -0.89 -10.28 -5.57
C PHE A 152 -0.11 -9.96 -4.29
N ILE A 153 1.14 -9.48 -4.39
CA ILE A 153 1.97 -9.17 -3.22
C ILE A 153 1.30 -8.13 -2.29
N PRO A 154 0.82 -6.96 -2.78
CA PRO A 154 0.07 -6.03 -1.95
C PRO A 154 -1.23 -6.60 -1.36
N LEU A 155 -1.88 -7.56 -2.03
CA LEU A 155 -3.06 -8.23 -1.48
C LEU A 155 -2.71 -9.03 -0.22
N ILE A 156 -1.58 -9.75 -0.24
CA ILE A 156 -1.06 -10.47 0.95
C ILE A 156 -0.83 -9.48 2.10
N PHE A 157 -0.11 -8.38 1.84
CA PHE A 157 0.14 -7.34 2.84
C PHE A 157 -1.15 -6.74 3.41
N LEU A 158 -2.09 -6.38 2.53
CA LEU A 158 -3.34 -5.76 2.95
C LEU A 158 -4.21 -6.72 3.77
N ALA A 159 -4.35 -7.98 3.34
CA ALA A 159 -5.12 -8.98 4.08
C ALA A 159 -4.55 -9.16 5.50
N ASN A 160 -3.21 -9.24 5.61
CA ASN A 160 -2.52 -9.39 6.88
C ASN A 160 -2.70 -8.15 7.80
N VAL A 161 -2.43 -6.94 7.29
CA VAL A 161 -2.60 -5.71 8.08
C VAL A 161 -4.07 -5.46 8.43
N ASN A 162 -5.01 -5.90 7.58
CA ASN A 162 -6.43 -5.82 7.91
C ASN A 162 -6.79 -6.75 9.07
N LEU A 163 -6.24 -7.97 9.12
CA LEU A 163 -6.46 -8.91 10.23
C LEU A 163 -6.03 -8.36 11.60
N MET A 164 -5.05 -7.45 11.63
CA MET A 164 -4.67 -6.74 12.85
C MET A 164 -5.81 -5.91 13.46
N LEU A 165 -6.78 -5.48 12.64
CA LEU A 165 -7.91 -4.65 13.06
C LEU A 165 -9.08 -5.47 13.61
N PHE A 166 -9.03 -6.80 13.52
CA PHE A 166 -10.10 -7.70 13.97
C PHE A 166 -9.57 -8.78 14.94
N PRO A 167 -9.11 -8.41 16.15
CA PRO A 167 -8.67 -9.39 17.15
C PRO A 167 -9.72 -10.46 17.47
N GLU A 168 -10.99 -10.10 17.45
CA GLU A 168 -12.14 -10.98 17.67
C GLU A 168 -12.30 -12.07 16.60
N LYS A 169 -11.65 -11.92 15.43
CA LYS A 169 -11.69 -12.91 14.34
C LYS A 169 -10.46 -13.82 14.31
N TRP A 170 -9.46 -13.59 15.15
CA TRP A 170 -8.24 -14.40 15.15
C TRP A 170 -8.50 -15.89 15.37
N GLY A 171 -9.49 -16.25 16.20
CA GLY A 171 -9.85 -17.65 16.45
C GLY A 171 -10.58 -18.37 15.31
N SER A 172 -11.16 -17.64 14.36
CA SER A 172 -11.93 -18.21 13.23
C SER A 172 -11.19 -18.17 11.90
N VAL A 173 -10.02 -17.53 11.85
CA VAL A 173 -9.22 -17.38 10.63
C VAL A 173 -8.25 -18.56 10.53
N HIS A 174 -8.40 -19.34 9.45
CA HIS A 174 -7.57 -20.48 9.13
C HIS A 174 -6.82 -20.22 7.81
N GLY A 175 -5.77 -19.40 7.88
CA GLY A 175 -4.94 -19.08 6.72
C GLY A 175 -5.46 -17.95 5.82
N PHE A 176 -4.70 -17.66 4.77
CA PHE A 176 -4.86 -16.47 3.92
C PHE A 176 -6.23 -16.34 3.24
N LEU A 177 -6.77 -17.43 2.68
CA LEU A 177 -8.05 -17.39 1.97
C LEU A 177 -9.21 -17.01 2.89
N SER A 178 -9.18 -17.48 4.14
CA SER A 178 -10.18 -17.10 5.14
C SER A 178 -10.09 -15.62 5.53
N THR A 179 -8.88 -15.05 5.54
CA THR A 179 -8.65 -13.62 5.75
C THR A 179 -9.23 -12.76 4.63
N LEU A 180 -9.20 -13.23 3.37
CA LEU A 180 -9.80 -12.52 2.23
C LEU A 180 -11.31 -12.38 2.34
N ALA A 181 -11.97 -13.29 3.06
CA ALA A 181 -13.42 -13.26 3.30
C ALA A 181 -13.83 -12.16 4.31
N LEU A 182 -12.88 -11.50 4.97
CA LEU A 182 -13.19 -10.39 5.86
C LEU A 182 -13.78 -9.20 5.06
N PRO A 183 -14.89 -8.59 5.51
CA PRO A 183 -15.68 -7.64 4.72
C PRO A 183 -14.89 -6.46 4.12
N ASN A 184 -13.83 -6.04 4.80
CA ASN A 184 -13.08 -4.83 4.48
C ASN A 184 -11.88 -5.06 3.53
N VAL A 185 -11.46 -6.31 3.31
CA VAL A 185 -10.23 -6.60 2.56
C VAL A 185 -10.37 -6.25 1.09
N LEU A 186 -11.40 -6.78 0.42
CA LEU A 186 -11.60 -6.57 -1.01
C LEU A 186 -11.92 -5.10 -1.36
N PRO A 187 -12.80 -4.38 -0.65
CA PRO A 187 -13.04 -2.97 -0.92
C PRO A 187 -11.78 -2.10 -0.77
N ARG A 188 -10.98 -2.33 0.28
CA ARG A 188 -9.71 -1.61 0.48
C ARG A 188 -8.69 -1.96 -0.59
N TYR A 189 -8.66 -3.22 -1.03
CA TYR A 189 -7.78 -3.67 -2.10
C TYR A 189 -8.17 -3.02 -3.42
N ALA A 190 -9.45 -3.01 -3.77
CA ALA A 190 -9.95 -2.32 -4.96
C ALA A 190 -9.61 -0.82 -4.92
N HIS A 191 -9.76 -0.17 -3.77
CA HIS A 191 -9.36 1.22 -3.60
C HIS A 191 -7.85 1.43 -3.85
N PHE A 192 -7.00 0.51 -3.39
CA PHE A 192 -5.55 0.55 -3.65
C PHE A 192 -5.21 0.28 -5.14
N VAL A 193 -5.85 -0.72 -5.75
CA VAL A 193 -5.65 -1.04 -7.18
C VAL A 193 -6.04 0.13 -8.06
N LEU A 194 -7.10 0.89 -7.73
CA LEU A 194 -7.47 2.12 -8.43
C LEU A 194 -6.48 3.27 -8.20
N ALA A 195 -5.83 3.34 -7.02
CA ALA A 195 -4.81 4.34 -6.74
C ALA A 195 -3.56 4.15 -7.60
N CYS A 196 -3.21 2.91 -7.97
CA CYS A 196 -2.04 2.58 -8.78
C CYS A 196 -2.02 3.29 -10.15
N PRO A 197 -3.02 3.11 -11.04
CA PRO A 197 -3.10 3.81 -12.31
C PRO A 197 -3.30 5.32 -12.13
N ALA A 198 -3.95 5.77 -11.05
CA ALA A 198 -4.11 7.19 -10.76
C ALA A 198 -2.77 7.89 -10.53
N MET A 199 -1.95 7.31 -9.64
CA MET A 199 -0.64 7.82 -9.26
C MET A 199 0.36 7.74 -10.41
N VAL A 200 0.41 6.61 -11.13
CA VAL A 200 1.28 6.51 -12.29
C VAL A 200 0.85 7.48 -13.40
N GLY A 201 -0.45 7.75 -13.57
CA GLY A 201 -0.95 8.73 -14.52
C GLY A 201 -0.36 10.13 -14.30
N LEU A 202 -0.37 10.61 -13.05
CA LEU A 202 0.28 11.87 -12.69
C LEU A 202 1.81 11.80 -12.82
N PHE A 203 2.42 10.66 -12.51
CA PHE A 203 3.85 10.45 -12.73
C PHE A 203 4.22 10.51 -14.22
N LEU A 204 3.39 10.00 -15.13
CA LEU A 204 3.60 10.14 -16.57
C LEU A 204 3.46 11.59 -17.04
N VAL A 205 2.54 12.36 -16.47
CA VAL A 205 2.47 13.81 -16.74
C VAL A 205 3.78 14.49 -16.33
N TRP A 206 4.31 14.16 -15.14
CA TRP A 206 5.59 14.68 -14.69
C TRP A 206 6.73 14.31 -15.65
N LEU A 207 6.80 13.05 -16.05
CA LEU A 207 7.84 12.50 -16.92
C LEU A 207 7.83 13.18 -18.29
N PHE A 208 6.70 13.15 -18.98
CA PHE A 208 6.58 13.67 -20.35
C PHE A 208 6.59 15.20 -20.43
N ARG A 209 6.45 15.93 -19.31
CA ARG A 209 6.73 17.38 -19.26
C ARG A 209 8.22 17.70 -19.26
N ARG A 210 9.07 16.77 -18.82
CA ARG A 210 10.52 16.99 -18.66
C ARG A 210 11.38 16.37 -19.76
N ARG A 211 10.84 15.39 -20.48
CA ARG A 211 11.50 14.80 -21.66
C ARG A 211 11.71 15.85 -22.76
N SER A 212 12.80 15.73 -23.51
CA SER A 212 13.10 16.56 -24.68
C SER A 212 12.13 16.29 -25.83
N ASP A 213 12.04 17.21 -26.79
CA ASP A 213 11.15 17.03 -27.95
C ASP A 213 11.58 15.85 -28.85
N ALA A 214 12.89 15.54 -28.89
CA ALA A 214 13.42 14.38 -29.61
C ALA A 214 12.92 13.06 -28.99
N GLU A 215 13.02 12.90 -27.67
CA GLU A 215 12.52 11.72 -26.96
C GLU A 215 11.00 11.57 -27.10
N ILE A 216 10.25 12.68 -27.14
CA ILE A 216 8.80 12.64 -27.36
C ILE A 216 8.49 12.20 -28.79
N ALA A 217 9.23 12.69 -29.80
CA ALA A 217 9.04 12.32 -31.20
C ALA A 217 9.25 10.81 -31.43
N GLU A 218 10.22 10.20 -30.73
CA GLU A 218 10.47 8.74 -30.79
C GLU A 218 9.25 7.89 -30.38
N THR A 219 8.40 8.42 -29.49
CA THR A 219 7.18 7.70 -29.07
C THR A 219 6.09 7.67 -30.16
N GLY A 220 6.17 8.53 -31.17
CA GLY A 220 5.12 8.70 -32.18
C GLY A 220 3.85 9.40 -31.66
N PHE A 221 3.93 10.06 -30.50
CA PHE A 221 2.87 10.90 -29.93
C PHE A 221 3.35 12.34 -29.79
N SER A 222 2.41 13.28 -29.83
CA SER A 222 2.69 14.63 -29.37
C SER A 222 2.80 14.67 -27.84
N ARG A 223 3.58 15.63 -27.33
CA ARG A 223 3.70 15.89 -25.88
C ARG A 223 2.33 16.11 -25.24
N ALA A 224 1.45 16.84 -25.92
CA ALA A 224 0.10 17.12 -25.44
C ALA A 224 -0.75 15.85 -25.32
N GLU A 225 -0.68 14.93 -26.28
CA GLU A 225 -1.36 13.64 -26.21
C GLU A 225 -0.88 12.82 -25.01
N LEU A 226 0.43 12.74 -24.77
CA LEU A 226 1.01 11.98 -23.66
C LEU A 226 0.63 12.58 -22.29
N ILE A 227 0.67 13.91 -22.16
CA ILE A 227 0.22 14.59 -20.95
C ILE A 227 -1.27 14.36 -20.72
N ARG A 228 -2.11 14.51 -21.77
CA ARG A 228 -3.55 14.25 -21.68
C ARG A 228 -3.84 12.81 -21.30
N LEU A 229 -3.06 11.86 -21.82
CA LEU A 229 -3.14 10.45 -21.47
C LEU A 229 -2.82 10.21 -20.00
N GLY A 230 -1.76 10.83 -19.49
CA GLY A 230 -1.41 10.79 -18.07
C GLY A 230 -2.53 11.31 -17.17
N TYR A 231 -3.11 12.48 -17.51
CA TYR A 231 -4.27 13.01 -16.77
C TYR A 231 -5.51 12.13 -16.88
N ARG A 232 -5.77 11.47 -18.01
CA ARG A 232 -6.89 10.52 -18.14
C ARG A 232 -6.72 9.31 -17.23
N TRP A 233 -5.50 8.78 -17.12
CA TRP A 233 -5.17 7.70 -16.18
C TRP A 233 -5.18 8.17 -14.73
N ALA A 234 -4.88 9.44 -14.45
CA ALA A 234 -5.08 10.03 -13.12
C ALA A 234 -6.58 10.17 -12.78
N PHE A 235 -7.37 10.69 -13.72
CA PHE A 235 -8.75 11.10 -13.50
C PHE A 235 -9.72 9.93 -13.34
N TRP A 236 -9.78 9.00 -14.30
CA TRP A 236 -10.82 7.96 -14.29
C TRP A 236 -10.75 7.01 -13.10
N PRO A 237 -9.57 6.51 -12.68
CA PRO A 237 -9.47 5.69 -11.47
C PRO A 237 -9.76 6.49 -10.21
N THR A 238 -9.34 7.76 -10.12
CA THR A 238 -9.72 8.65 -9.00
C THR A 238 -11.24 8.84 -8.95
N MET A 239 -11.89 8.97 -10.11
CA MET A 239 -13.35 9.05 -10.18
C MET A 239 -14.00 7.75 -9.68
N ALA A 240 -13.47 6.59 -10.07
CA ALA A 240 -13.94 5.29 -9.60
C ALA A 240 -13.72 5.11 -8.08
N GLN A 241 -12.71 5.76 -7.49
CA GLN A 241 -12.51 5.74 -6.02
C GLN A 241 -13.63 6.44 -5.26
N PHE A 242 -14.40 7.37 -5.85
CA PHE A 242 -15.60 7.92 -5.20
C PHE A 242 -16.73 6.89 -5.07
N LEU A 243 -16.68 5.79 -5.83
CA LEU A 243 -17.61 4.67 -5.67
C LEU A 243 -17.05 3.63 -4.69
N VAL A 244 -15.78 3.26 -4.84
CA VAL A 244 -15.15 2.21 -4.03
C VAL A 244 -14.80 2.68 -2.62
N GLY A 245 -14.46 3.96 -2.44
CA GLY A 245 -14.08 4.56 -1.16
C GLY A 245 -15.20 4.50 -0.12
N PRO A 246 -16.43 4.94 -0.44
CA PRO A 246 -17.57 4.79 0.46
C PRO A 246 -17.87 3.33 0.82
N VAL A 247 -17.79 2.40 -0.15
CA VAL A 247 -17.95 0.97 0.14
C VAL A 247 -16.90 0.52 1.17
N ALA A 248 -15.63 0.88 0.97
CA ALA A 248 -14.57 0.57 1.92
C ALA A 248 -14.81 1.19 3.31
N LEU A 249 -15.38 2.40 3.36
CA LEU A 249 -15.73 3.09 4.60
C LEU A 249 -16.84 2.36 5.37
N PHE A 250 -17.90 1.92 4.67
CA PHE A 250 -19.02 1.20 5.28
C PHE A 250 -18.67 -0.23 5.70
N THR A 251 -17.62 -0.83 5.11
CA THR A 251 -17.11 -2.14 5.53
C THR A 251 -16.11 -2.09 6.69
N LEU A 252 -15.80 -0.90 7.21
CA LEU A 252 -14.95 -0.74 8.38
C LEU A 252 -15.62 -1.32 9.63
N PRO A 253 -14.88 -2.00 10.53
CA PRO A 253 -15.45 -2.49 11.78
C PRO A 253 -15.98 -1.36 12.67
N HIS A 254 -16.97 -1.68 13.50
CA HIS A 254 -17.33 -0.82 14.61
C HIS A 254 -16.16 -0.79 15.59
N THR A 255 -15.67 0.41 15.91
CA THR A 255 -14.59 0.60 16.88
C THR A 255 -15.15 1.22 18.14
N SER A 256 -14.55 0.90 19.29
CA SER A 256 -14.91 1.51 20.57
C SER A 256 -14.29 2.90 20.77
N GLY A 257 -13.16 3.19 20.11
CA GLY A 257 -12.54 4.52 20.12
C GLY A 257 -13.27 5.56 19.26
N SER A 258 -13.02 6.85 19.54
CA SER A 258 -13.60 7.96 18.76
C SER A 258 -13.11 7.95 17.30
N GLN A 259 -14.07 7.89 16.37
CA GLN A 259 -13.80 7.89 14.93
C GLN A 259 -13.91 9.28 14.29
N ALA A 260 -14.29 10.30 15.07
CA ALA A 260 -14.61 11.63 14.54
C ALA A 260 -13.43 12.27 13.77
N GLY A 261 -12.21 12.16 14.31
CA GLY A 261 -11.00 12.67 13.65
C GLY A 261 -10.71 11.95 12.33
N ALA A 262 -10.83 10.62 12.30
CA ALA A 262 -10.62 9.84 11.09
C ALA A 262 -11.65 10.17 10.00
N PHE A 263 -12.94 10.23 10.35
CA PHE A 263 -13.99 10.61 9.41
C PHE A 263 -13.88 12.06 8.94
N GLY A 264 -13.47 12.99 9.80
CA GLY A 264 -13.18 14.36 9.42
C GLY A 264 -12.08 14.45 8.36
N LEU A 265 -10.97 13.72 8.54
CA LEU A 265 -9.89 13.64 7.55
C LEU A 265 -10.35 12.98 6.24
N PHE A 266 -11.14 11.91 6.30
CA PHE A 266 -11.70 11.29 5.10
C PHE A 266 -12.65 12.24 4.36
N GLY A 267 -13.55 12.91 5.06
CA GLY A 267 -14.44 13.93 4.48
C GLY A 267 -13.67 15.06 3.80
N PHE A 268 -12.63 15.58 4.47
CA PHE A 268 -11.78 16.61 3.87
C PHE A 268 -11.01 16.08 2.64
N SER A 269 -10.51 14.85 2.69
CA SER A 269 -9.84 14.22 1.54
C SER A 269 -10.76 14.07 0.32
N ILE A 270 -12.06 13.82 0.52
CA ILE A 270 -13.07 13.77 -0.55
C ILE A 270 -13.18 15.16 -1.21
N LEU A 271 -13.27 16.24 -0.43
CA LEU A 271 -13.34 17.61 -0.96
C LEU A 271 -12.09 17.99 -1.76
N VAL A 272 -10.90 17.68 -1.24
CA VAL A 272 -9.63 17.93 -1.95
C VAL A 272 -9.56 17.07 -3.23
N SER A 273 -10.04 15.83 -3.19
CA SER A 273 -10.09 14.95 -4.38
C SER A 273 -11.06 15.48 -5.44
N LEU A 274 -12.18 16.08 -5.05
CA LEU A 274 -13.10 16.73 -5.99
C LEU A 274 -12.43 17.94 -6.67
N ALA A 275 -11.70 18.77 -5.91
CA ALA A 275 -10.93 19.87 -6.48
C ALA A 275 -9.85 19.36 -7.45
N LEU A 276 -9.15 18.28 -7.10
CA LEU A 276 -8.18 17.62 -7.97
C LEU A 276 -8.84 17.13 -9.27
N CYS A 277 -10.03 16.51 -9.20
CA CYS A 277 -10.78 16.10 -10.39
C CYS A 277 -11.14 17.29 -11.30
N VAL A 278 -11.53 18.44 -10.73
CA VAL A 278 -11.80 19.66 -11.52
C VAL A 278 -10.53 20.14 -12.25
N VAL A 279 -9.38 20.15 -11.55
CA VAL A 279 -8.08 20.50 -12.15
C VAL A 279 -7.74 19.55 -13.31
N MET A 280 -7.89 18.25 -13.11
CA MET A 280 -7.61 17.24 -14.14
C MET A 280 -8.56 17.38 -15.35
N ILE A 281 -9.85 17.64 -15.14
CA ILE A 281 -10.82 17.86 -16.23
C ILE A 281 -10.44 19.08 -17.07
N ARG A 282 -10.05 20.19 -16.42
CA ARG A 282 -9.63 21.41 -17.10
C ARG A 282 -8.39 21.17 -17.97
N GLU A 283 -7.43 20.42 -17.47
CA GLU A 283 -6.23 20.01 -18.21
C GLU A 283 -6.56 19.07 -19.38
N ILE A 284 -7.45 18.09 -19.18
CA ILE A 284 -7.83 17.15 -20.24
C ILE A 284 -8.57 17.86 -21.38
N ARG A 285 -9.48 18.79 -21.06
CA ARG A 285 -10.30 19.54 -22.03
C ARG A 285 -9.61 20.80 -22.58
N GLY A 286 -8.50 21.22 -21.98
CA GLY A 286 -7.76 22.41 -22.36
C GLY A 286 -7.06 22.28 -23.71
N PRO A 287 -6.70 23.41 -24.34
CA PRO A 287 -5.97 23.42 -25.59
C PRO A 287 -4.54 22.89 -25.42
N ASP A 288 -3.98 22.29 -26.47
CA ASP A 288 -2.68 21.60 -26.44
C ASP A 288 -1.53 22.50 -25.97
N GLY A 289 -1.53 23.80 -26.32
CA GLY A 289 -0.49 24.75 -25.90
C GLY A 289 -0.53 25.17 -24.43
N ALA A 290 -1.60 24.86 -23.70
CA ALA A 290 -1.74 25.18 -22.28
C ALA A 290 -1.65 23.95 -21.37
N ILE A 291 -1.55 22.74 -21.94
CA ILE A 291 -1.60 21.50 -21.18
C ILE A 291 -0.33 21.31 -20.33
N GLY A 292 -0.51 20.83 -19.10
CA GLY A 292 0.55 20.63 -18.11
C GLY A 292 0.88 21.87 -17.27
N ARG A 293 0.18 23.00 -17.41
CA ARG A 293 0.42 24.21 -16.61
C ARG A 293 0.01 24.04 -15.16
N MET A 294 -1.12 23.37 -14.92
CA MET A 294 -1.65 23.11 -13.58
C MET A 294 -1.05 21.86 -12.92
N PHE A 295 -0.01 21.26 -13.50
CA PHE A 295 0.60 20.05 -12.93
C PHE A 295 1.04 20.25 -11.48
N GLY A 296 1.66 21.39 -11.14
CA GLY A 296 2.11 21.68 -9.78
C GLY A 296 0.96 21.65 -8.77
N LEU A 297 -0.20 22.22 -9.16
CA LEU A 297 -1.43 22.18 -8.36
C LEU A 297 -2.03 20.77 -8.28
N ALA A 298 -2.07 20.04 -9.40
CA ALA A 298 -2.57 18.66 -9.41
C ALA A 298 -1.72 17.74 -8.51
N ALA A 299 -0.40 17.87 -8.60
CA ALA A 299 0.54 17.10 -7.77
C ALA A 299 0.45 17.46 -6.28
N SER A 300 0.30 18.75 -5.95
CA SER A 300 0.15 19.17 -4.54
C SER A 300 -1.17 18.71 -3.94
N LEU A 301 -2.28 18.83 -4.69
CA LEU A 301 -3.58 18.31 -4.25
C LEU A 301 -3.54 16.80 -4.07
N MET A 302 -2.93 16.05 -4.99
CA MET A 302 -2.76 14.60 -4.84
C MET A 302 -1.92 14.25 -3.59
N LEU A 303 -0.83 14.97 -3.34
CA LEU A 303 -0.02 14.76 -2.14
C LEU A 303 -0.85 15.01 -0.87
N VAL A 304 -1.63 16.08 -0.83
CA VAL A 304 -2.54 16.37 0.29
C VAL A 304 -3.55 15.23 0.47
N VAL A 305 -4.17 14.73 -0.60
CA VAL A 305 -5.09 13.58 -0.53
C VAL A 305 -4.40 12.35 0.07
N VAL A 306 -3.20 12.01 -0.40
CA VAL A 306 -2.43 10.86 0.09
C VAL A 306 -2.08 10.99 1.57
N VAL A 307 -1.66 12.19 2.01
CA VAL A 307 -1.35 12.48 3.42
C VAL A 307 -2.60 12.38 4.29
N LEU A 308 -3.71 13.00 3.89
CA LEU A 308 -4.98 12.94 4.63
C LEU A 308 -5.51 11.50 4.75
N MET A 309 -5.44 10.73 3.67
CA MET A 309 -5.85 9.33 3.66
C MET A 309 -4.94 8.47 4.55
N GLY A 310 -3.63 8.69 4.52
CA GLY A 310 -2.68 8.00 5.39
C GLY A 310 -2.92 8.32 6.87
N ALA A 311 -3.08 9.59 7.21
CA ALA A 311 -3.36 10.05 8.56
C ALA A 311 -4.72 9.53 9.06
N GLY A 312 -5.78 9.62 8.26
CA GLY A 312 -7.10 9.08 8.60
C GLY A 312 -7.07 7.58 8.86
N ARG A 313 -6.33 6.80 8.04
CA ARG A 313 -6.13 5.36 8.26
C ARG A 313 -5.36 5.07 9.54
N HIS A 314 -4.37 5.90 9.89
CA HIS A 314 -3.62 5.74 11.13
C HIS A 314 -4.51 6.01 12.36
N LEU A 315 -5.25 7.13 12.37
CA LEU A 315 -6.19 7.45 13.46
C LEU A 315 -7.26 6.36 13.62
N TYR A 316 -7.80 5.88 12.50
CA TYR A 316 -8.77 4.80 12.53
C TYR A 316 -8.18 3.50 13.12
N ARG A 317 -6.94 3.15 12.75
CA ARG A 317 -6.26 1.99 13.33
C ARG A 317 -6.09 2.12 14.83
N GLU A 318 -5.66 3.28 15.32
CA GLU A 318 -5.54 3.54 16.77
C GLU A 318 -6.88 3.38 17.48
N ALA A 319 -7.96 3.92 16.92
CA ALA A 319 -9.31 3.76 17.47
C ALA A 319 -9.81 2.31 17.45
N ALA A 320 -9.43 1.52 16.43
CA ALA A 320 -9.85 0.12 16.29
C ALA A 320 -9.19 -0.82 17.30
N VAL A 321 -7.92 -0.58 17.62
CA VAL A 321 -7.15 -1.48 18.51
C VAL A 321 -7.08 -1.01 19.96
N SER A 322 -7.59 0.18 20.30
CA SER A 322 -7.39 0.80 21.62
C SER A 322 -7.90 -0.07 22.78
N GLU A 323 -9.15 -0.51 22.73
CA GLU A 323 -9.74 -1.32 23.82
C GLU A 323 -9.04 -2.67 23.95
N HIS A 324 -8.74 -3.32 22.83
CA HIS A 324 -8.00 -4.58 22.85
C HIS A 324 -6.58 -4.41 23.38
N ARG A 325 -5.93 -3.27 23.09
CA ARG A 325 -4.59 -2.95 23.59
C ARG A 325 -4.62 -2.78 25.10
N ASP A 326 -5.66 -2.14 25.64
CA ASP A 326 -5.86 -2.01 27.08
C ASP A 326 -6.11 -3.37 27.77
N MET A 327 -6.89 -4.27 27.14
CA MET A 327 -7.09 -5.64 27.64
C MET A 327 -5.78 -6.43 27.69
N VAL A 328 -4.99 -6.41 26.62
CA VAL A 328 -3.67 -7.05 26.55
C VAL A 328 -2.73 -6.48 27.61
N ARG A 329 -2.73 -5.14 27.78
CA ARG A 329 -1.92 -4.46 28.79
C ARG A 329 -2.29 -4.89 30.21
N ALA A 330 -3.59 -4.91 30.53
CA ALA A 330 -4.09 -5.33 31.83
C ALA A 330 -3.71 -6.79 32.15
N LYS A 331 -3.90 -7.70 31.18
CA LYS A 331 -3.54 -9.11 31.31
C LYS A 331 -2.03 -9.31 31.50
N THR A 332 -1.22 -8.55 30.75
CA THR A 332 0.24 -8.60 30.85
C THR A 332 0.73 -8.12 32.22
N LEU A 333 0.17 -7.03 32.75
CA LEU A 333 0.51 -6.52 34.08
C LEU A 333 0.15 -7.52 35.20
N ASP A 334 -1.01 -8.17 35.09
CA ASP A 334 -1.43 -9.22 36.03
C ASP A 334 -0.47 -10.43 35.97
N TYR A 335 -0.09 -10.87 34.78
CA TYR A 335 0.89 -11.94 34.58
C TYR A 335 2.26 -11.59 35.19
N MET A 336 2.76 -10.37 34.96
CA MET A 336 4.03 -9.91 35.52
C MET A 336 4.00 -9.91 37.05
N ARG A 337 2.90 -9.45 37.66
CA ARG A 337 2.73 -9.43 39.12
C ARG A 337 2.81 -10.85 39.70
N LYS A 338 2.06 -11.79 39.12
CA LYS A 338 2.07 -13.20 39.53
C LYS A 338 3.45 -13.84 39.36
N ALA A 339 4.14 -13.53 38.26
CA ALA A 339 5.50 -14.04 38.02
C ALA A 339 6.50 -13.49 39.04
N GLU A 340 6.38 -12.23 39.45
CA GLU A 340 7.22 -11.62 40.47
C GLU A 340 6.95 -12.21 41.86
N GLU A 341 5.67 -12.40 42.23
CA GLU A 341 5.27 -13.06 43.48
C GLU A 341 5.83 -14.48 43.55
N ALA A 342 5.72 -15.26 42.48
CA ALA A 342 6.27 -16.60 42.40
C ALA A 342 7.81 -16.62 42.55
N ARG A 343 8.52 -15.66 41.93
CA ARG A 343 9.98 -15.52 42.10
C ARG A 343 10.36 -15.18 43.54
N ARG A 344 9.61 -14.30 44.21
CA ARG A 344 9.84 -13.95 45.61
C ARG A 344 9.61 -15.14 46.54
N GLN A 345 8.55 -15.92 46.31
CA GLN A 345 8.26 -17.14 47.07
C GLN A 345 9.32 -18.23 46.86
N ALA A 346 9.81 -18.42 45.64
CA ALA A 346 10.88 -19.36 45.35
C ALA A 346 12.20 -18.94 46.03
N ALA A 347 12.52 -17.64 46.03
CA ALA A 347 13.71 -17.10 46.69
C ALA A 347 13.63 -17.26 48.22
N SER A 348 12.47 -16.99 48.83
CA SER A 348 12.28 -17.18 50.27
C SER A 348 12.33 -18.65 50.69
N ALA A 349 11.74 -19.55 49.90
CA ALA A 349 11.82 -21.00 50.13
C ALA A 349 13.27 -21.49 50.06
N THR A 350 14.03 -21.04 49.06
CA THR A 350 15.46 -21.39 48.91
C THR A 350 16.28 -20.88 50.10
N ALA A 351 16.04 -19.65 50.55
CA ALA A 351 16.72 -19.08 51.72
C ALA A 351 16.36 -19.80 53.03
N ALA A 352 15.15 -20.36 53.13
CA ALA A 352 14.72 -21.16 54.28
C ALA A 352 15.36 -22.55 54.32
N THR A 353 15.69 -23.15 53.17
CA THR A 353 16.40 -24.45 53.08
C THR A 353 17.92 -24.37 53.30
N VAL A 354 18.51 -23.18 53.26
CA VAL A 354 19.97 -22.97 53.47
C VAL A 354 20.30 -22.62 54.93
N LYS A 355 19.29 -22.37 55.77
CA LYS A 355 19.40 -22.30 57.23
C LYS A 355 19.03 -23.64 57.84
#